data_AF-A0AAU4TR46-F1
#
_entry.id   AF-A0AAU4TR46-F1
#
_cell.length_a   1.000
_cell.length_b   1.000
_cell.length_c   1.000
_cell.angle_alpha   90.00
_cell.angle_beta   90.00
_cell.angle_gamma   90.00
#
_symmetry.space_group_name_H-M   'P 1'
#
loop_
_entity.id
_entity.type
_entity.pdbx_description
1 polymer ?
#
loop_
_entity_poly.entity_id
_entity_poly.type
_entity_poly.pdbx_seq_one_letter_code
_entity_poly.pdbx_strand_id
1 'polypeptide(L)'
;MSYEIVRRGQSSPVLPAATRREISRIAAETKIEQSRVQSKVMVGEFAIQEVGYIKAIQHQAEQANPDAAEAIALIVNITVQGVARRLANFNNDWQ
;
A
#
# COMPACT_ATOMS: atom_id res chain seq x y z
N MET A 1 62.77 15.34 3.67
CA MET A 1 62.08 14.05 3.44
C MET A 1 60.59 14.31 3.55
N SER A 2 59.93 14.48 2.41
CA SER A 2 58.50 14.78 2.35
C SER A 2 57.73 13.46 2.48
N TYR A 3 56.88 13.38 3.50
CA TYR A 3 55.92 12.28 3.61
C TYR A 3 54.83 12.51 2.57
N GLU A 4 54.85 11.73 1.50
CA GLU A 4 53.77 11.69 0.54
C GLU A 4 52.61 10.90 1.15
N ILE A 5 51.61 11.62 1.64
CA ILE A 5 50.31 11.04 2.01
C ILE A 5 49.61 10.72 0.68
N VAL A 6 49.85 9.51 0.17
CA VAL A 6 49.10 8.99 -0.98
C VAL A 6 47.64 8.83 -0.56
N ARG A 7 46.81 9.73 -1.08
CA ARG A 7 45.36 9.73 -0.91
C ARG A 7 44.80 8.41 -1.38
N ARG A 8 44.26 7.64 -0.43
CA ARG A 8 42.98 6.91 -0.49
C ARG A 8 42.52 6.57 -1.92
N GLY A 9 43.31 5.78 -2.62
CA GLY A 9 42.88 5.03 -3.80
C GLY A 9 41.94 3.95 -3.32
N GLN A 10 40.69 4.32 -3.01
CA GLN A 10 39.59 3.38 -2.94
C GLN A 10 39.44 2.79 -4.34
N SER A 11 40.17 1.72 -4.60
CA SER A 11 39.76 0.72 -5.57
C SER A 11 38.42 0.19 -5.07
N SER A 12 37.34 0.85 -5.50
CA SER A 12 36.01 0.27 -5.39
C SER A 12 36.13 -1.11 -6.04
N PRO A 13 35.86 -2.21 -5.32
CA PRO A 13 36.08 -3.54 -5.87
C PRO A 13 35.28 -3.62 -7.17
N VAL A 14 35.99 -3.86 -8.28
CA VAL A 14 35.35 -4.01 -9.59
C VAL A 14 34.52 -5.29 -9.51
N LEU A 15 33.24 -5.13 -9.20
CA LEU A 15 32.32 -6.25 -9.06
C LEU A 15 32.28 -7.04 -10.37
N PRO A 16 32.31 -8.38 -10.32
CA PRO A 16 32.12 -9.21 -11.50
C PRO A 16 30.82 -8.82 -12.24
N ALA A 17 30.82 -8.92 -13.57
CA ALA A 17 29.66 -8.53 -14.37
C ALA A 17 28.39 -9.31 -13.98
N ALA A 18 28.53 -10.58 -13.59
CA ALA A 18 27.45 -11.40 -13.06
C ALA A 18 26.88 -10.81 -11.75
N THR A 19 27.75 -10.40 -10.82
CA THR A 19 27.35 -9.75 -9.56
C THR A 19 26.63 -8.43 -9.81
N ARG A 20 27.10 -7.61 -10.77
CA ARG A 20 26.41 -6.37 -11.15
C ARG A 20 25.00 -6.64 -11.71
N ARG A 21 24.87 -7.63 -12.59
CA ARG A 21 23.56 -8.04 -13.15
C ARG A 21 22.61 -8.50 -12.05
N GLU A 22 23.11 -9.29 -11.11
CA GLU A 22 22.31 -9.82 -10.03
C GLU A 22 21.86 -8.72 -9.05
N ILE A 23 22.75 -7.77 -8.73
CA ILE A 23 22.38 -6.58 -7.95
C ILE A 23 21.29 -5.78 -8.67
N SER A 24 21.41 -5.57 -9.99
CA SER A 24 20.38 -4.88 -10.76
C SER A 24 19.04 -5.62 -10.78
N ARG A 25 19.07 -6.97 -10.88
CA ARG A 25 17.87 -7.82 -10.80
C ARG A 25 17.18 -7.67 -9.45
N ILE A 26 17.93 -7.84 -8.35
CA ILE A 26 17.42 -7.72 -6.98
C ILE A 26 16.87 -6.31 -6.72
N ALA A 27 17.55 -5.26 -7.21
CA ALA A 27 17.09 -3.89 -7.06
C ALA A 27 15.77 -3.64 -7.80
N ALA A 28 15.62 -4.20 -9.01
CA ALA A 28 14.37 -4.11 -9.76
C ALA A 28 13.22 -4.84 -9.04
N GLU A 29 13.47 -6.07 -8.57
CA GLU A 29 12.48 -6.86 -7.81
C GLU A 29 12.08 -6.17 -6.51
N THR A 30 13.06 -5.62 -5.78
CA THR A 30 12.81 -4.87 -4.55
C THR A 30 11.92 -3.66 -4.82
N LYS A 31 12.15 -2.94 -5.91
CA LYS A 31 11.32 -1.79 -6.29
C LYS A 31 9.89 -2.20 -6.62
N ILE A 32 9.71 -3.31 -7.34
CA ILE A 32 8.39 -3.87 -7.65
C ILE A 32 7.65 -4.22 -6.35
N GLU A 33 8.32 -4.89 -5.42
CA GLU A 33 7.71 -5.29 -4.16
C GLU A 33 7.39 -4.07 -3.27
N GLN A 34 8.25 -3.05 -3.25
CA GLN A 34 7.96 -1.78 -2.58
C GLN A 34 6.71 -1.10 -3.15
N SER A 35 6.60 -1.02 -4.49
CA SER A 35 5.42 -0.45 -5.14
C SER A 35 4.16 -1.24 -4.82
N ARG A 36 4.23 -2.58 -4.79
CA ARG A 36 3.12 -3.45 -4.42
C ARG A 36 2.65 -3.20 -2.98
N VAL A 37 3.58 -3.10 -2.02
CA VAL A 37 3.26 -2.79 -0.62
C VAL A 37 2.62 -1.41 -0.52
N GLN A 38 3.17 -0.39 -1.18
CA GLN A 38 2.60 0.96 -1.18
C GLN A 38 1.18 1.00 -1.75
N SER A 39 0.93 0.30 -2.86
CA SER A 39 -0.41 0.21 -3.45
C SER A 39 -1.41 -0.45 -2.49
N LYS A 40 -1.01 -1.52 -1.78
CA LYS A 40 -1.85 -2.16 -0.76
C LYS A 40 -2.22 -1.21 0.37
N VAL A 41 -1.25 -0.42 0.85
CA VAL A 41 -1.50 0.58 1.89
C VAL A 41 -2.46 1.66 1.40
N MET A 42 -2.20 2.26 0.23
CA MET A 42 -3.05 3.32 -0.33
C MET A 42 -4.49 2.86 -0.55
N VAL A 43 -4.70 1.66 -1.10
CA VAL A 43 -6.05 1.11 -1.33
C VAL A 43 -6.73 0.79 -0.01
N GLY A 44 -6.00 0.28 0.98
CA GLY A 44 -6.52 0.05 2.33
C GLY A 44 -6.96 1.35 3.02
N GLU A 45 -6.14 2.40 2.97
CA GLU A 45 -6.47 3.72 3.52
C GLU A 45 -7.69 4.33 2.83
N PHE A 46 -7.76 4.25 1.50
CA PHE A 46 -8.92 4.70 0.74
C PHE A 46 -10.20 3.98 1.16
N ALA A 47 -10.16 2.64 1.28
CA ALA A 47 -11.30 1.84 1.71
C ALA A 47 -11.78 2.22 3.14
N ILE A 48 -10.85 2.50 4.06
CA ILE A 48 -11.18 2.97 5.41
C ILE A 48 -11.91 4.32 5.35
N GLN A 49 -11.40 5.26 4.55
CA GLN A 49 -12.02 6.58 4.37
C GLN A 49 -13.42 6.46 3.78
N GLU A 50 -13.61 5.62 2.77
CA GLU A 50 -14.91 5.39 2.12
C GLU A 50 -15.93 4.80 3.10
N VAL A 51 -15.54 3.79 3.89
CA VAL A 51 -16.40 3.24 4.95
C VAL A 51 -16.76 4.30 5.98
N GLY A 52 -15.79 5.12 6.40
CA GLY A 52 -16.04 6.24 7.31
C GLY A 52 -17.06 7.23 6.76
N TYR A 53 -16.93 7.60 5.49
CA TYR A 53 -17.88 8.49 4.81
C TYR A 53 -19.29 7.89 4.74
N ILE A 54 -19.42 6.63 4.37
CA ILE A 54 -20.71 5.93 4.32
C ILE A 54 -21.36 5.91 5.71
N LYS A 55 -20.59 5.67 6.77
CA LYS A 55 -21.09 5.70 8.15
C LYS A 55 -21.52 7.09 8.60
N ALA A 56 -20.84 8.15 8.14
CA ALA A 56 -21.29 9.52 8.39
C ALA A 56 -22.63 9.82 7.70
N ILE A 57 -22.82 9.37 6.45
CA ILE A 57 -24.11 9.48 5.75
C ILE A 57 -25.19 8.67 6.47
N GLN A 58 -24.88 7.45 6.92
CA GLN A 58 -25.81 6.60 7.68
C GLN A 58 -26.41 7.40 8.84
N HIS A 59 -25.54 8.02 9.65
CA HIS A 59 -25.99 8.77 10.82
C HIS A 59 -26.92 9.92 10.47
N GLN A 60 -26.61 10.67 9.40
CA GLN A 60 -27.46 11.76 8.93
C GLN A 60 -28.81 11.25 8.41
N ALA A 61 -28.81 10.14 7.67
CA ALA A 61 -30.01 9.55 7.09
C ALA A 61 -30.93 8.96 8.16
N GLU A 62 -30.38 8.28 9.17
CA GLU A 62 -31.13 7.75 10.31
C GLU A 62 -31.76 8.85 11.16
N GLN A 63 -31.06 9.97 11.36
CA GLN A 63 -31.61 11.14 12.05
C GLN A 63 -32.74 11.81 11.25
N ALA A 64 -32.60 11.88 9.92
CA ALA A 64 -33.60 12.48 9.05
C ALA A 64 -34.86 11.62 8.92
N ASN A 65 -34.72 10.28 9.00
CA ASN A 65 -35.84 9.36 8.94
C ASN A 65 -35.67 8.17 9.92
N PRO A 66 -36.09 8.34 11.18
CA PRO A 66 -35.98 7.30 12.21
C PRO A 66 -36.74 6.01 11.87
N ASP A 67 -37.88 6.11 11.17
CA ASP A 67 -38.72 4.96 10.81
C ASP A 67 -38.01 4.04 9.79
N ALA A 68 -37.09 4.60 8.99
CA ALA A 68 -36.29 3.85 8.02
C ALA A 68 -34.91 3.43 8.56
N ALA A 69 -34.59 3.72 9.82
CA ALA A 69 -33.23 3.57 10.34
C ALA A 69 -32.68 2.13 10.20
N GLU A 70 -33.50 1.12 10.49
CA GLU A 70 -33.08 -0.28 10.37
C GLU A 70 -32.77 -0.68 8.92
N ALA A 71 -33.58 -0.22 7.97
CA ALA A 71 -33.35 -0.46 6.55
C ALA A 71 -32.08 0.25 6.05
N ILE A 72 -31.85 1.49 6.50
CA ILE A 72 -30.65 2.27 6.20
C ILE A 72 -29.40 1.54 6.75
N ALA A 73 -29.45 1.08 8.00
CA ALA A 73 -28.36 0.33 8.62
C ALA A 73 -28.03 -0.94 7.84
N LEU A 74 -29.05 -1.67 7.36
CA LEU A 74 -28.87 -2.89 6.59
C LEU A 74 -28.20 -2.63 5.23
N ILE A 75 -28.65 -1.61 4.49
CA ILE A 75 -28.04 -1.19 3.22
C ILE A 75 -26.57 -0.81 3.42
N VAL A 76 -26.29 -0.01 4.45
CA VAL A 76 -24.93 0.43 4.77
C VAL A 76 -24.04 -0.75 5.12
N ASN A 77 -24.52 -1.69 5.94
CA ASN A 77 -23.74 -2.86 6.32
C ASN A 77 -23.42 -3.77 5.11
N ILE A 78 -24.38 -3.99 4.20
CA ILE A 78 -24.15 -4.72 2.95
C ILE A 78 -23.08 -4.02 2.10
N THR A 79 -23.16 -2.69 2.00
CA THR A 79 -22.20 -1.89 1.23
C THR A 79 -20.79 -1.98 1.81
N VAL A 80 -20.65 -1.83 3.14
CA VAL A 80 -19.37 -1.97 3.85
C VAL A 80 -18.78 -3.38 3.68
N GLN A 81 -19.61 -4.43 3.75
CA GLN A 81 -19.16 -5.79 3.47
C GLN A 81 -18.71 -5.98 2.00
N GLY A 82 -19.32 -5.25 1.07
CA GLY A 82 -18.90 -5.20 -0.33
C GLY A 82 -17.50 -4.59 -0.50
N VAL A 83 -17.25 -3.46 0.15
CA VAL A 83 -15.93 -2.81 0.18
C VAL A 83 -14.89 -3.75 0.80
N ALA A 84 -15.19 -4.35 1.95
CA ALA A 84 -14.29 -5.28 2.62
C ALA A 84 -13.93 -6.49 1.74
N ARG A 85 -14.91 -7.07 1.03
CA ARG A 85 -14.65 -8.17 0.08
C ARG A 85 -13.77 -7.75 -1.08
N ARG A 86 -14.00 -6.57 -1.67
CA ARG A 86 -13.16 -6.07 -2.77
C ARG A 86 -11.73 -5.81 -2.31
N LEU A 87 -11.54 -5.26 -1.11
CA LEU A 87 -10.22 -5.07 -0.52
C LEU A 87 -9.51 -6.41 -0.25
N ALA A 88 -10.24 -7.41 0.26
CA ALA A 88 -9.69 -8.76 0.46
C ALA A 88 -9.25 -9.39 -0.86
N ASN A 89 -10.08 -9.30 -1.90
CA ASN A 89 -9.72 -9.79 -3.25
C ASN A 89 -8.50 -9.05 -3.80
N PHE A 90 -8.47 -7.71 -3.70
CA PHE A 90 -7.30 -6.92 -4.11
C PHE A 90 -6.03 -7.34 -3.35
N ASN A 91 -6.13 -7.70 -2.07
CA ASN A 91 -4.95 -8.17 -1.34
C ASN A 91 -4.48 -9.55 -1.82
N ASN A 92 -5.42 -10.43 -2.17
CA ASN A 92 -5.17 -11.81 -2.62
C ASN A 92 -4.66 -11.88 -4.07
N ASP A 93 -5.17 -11.05 -4.99
CA ASP A 93 -4.77 -11.04 -6.41
C ASP A 93 -3.28 -10.73 -6.62
N TRP A 94 -2.67 -10.12 -5.62
CA TRP A 94 -1.26 -9.80 -5.66
C TRP A 94 -0.40 -10.87 -4.98
N GLN A 95 -0.93 -11.82 -4.21
CA GLN A 95 -0.16 -12.86 -3.48
C GLN A 95 0.54 -13.85 -4.41
#